data_AF-A0A3M1WW94-F1
#
_entry.id   AF-A0A3M1WW94-F1
#
_cell.length_a   1.000
_cell.length_b   1.000
_cell.length_c   1.000
_cell.angle_alpha   90.00
_cell.angle_beta   90.00
_cell.angle_gamma   90.00
#
_symmetry.space_group_name_H-M   'P 1'
#
loop_
_entity.id
_entity.type
_entity.pdbx_description
1 polymer ?
#
loop_
_entity_poly.entity_id
_entity_poly.type
_entity_poly.pdbx_seq_one_letter_code
_entity_poly.pdbx_strand_id
1 'polypeptide(L)' 'MSGRAIRPVHALVDCNNFYANCERLFRPDLRNRPVIVLSNNDGCVVARSQEAKALGIGMAVPAYQIR' A
#
# COMPACT_ATOMS: atom_id res chain seq x y z
N MET A 1 21.52 -31.22 32.06
CA MET A 1 21.33 -30.00 31.24
C MET A 1 20.43 -30.36 30.07
N SER A 2 19.14 -30.01 30.15
CA SER A 2 18.18 -30.32 29.08
C SER A 2 18.33 -29.29 27.96
N GLY A 3 18.77 -29.73 26.78
CA GLY A 3 18.91 -28.89 25.60
C GLY A 3 17.55 -28.42 25.09
N ARG A 4 17.29 -27.11 25.17
CA ARG A 4 16.05 -26.51 24.66
C ARG A 4 16.05 -26.59 23.13
N ALA A 5 15.11 -27.34 22.56
CA ALA A 5 14.89 -27.36 21.12
C ALA A 5 14.54 -25.95 20.62
N ILE A 6 15.30 -25.45 19.64
CA ILE A 6 15.06 -24.15 19.02
C ILE A 6 13.78 -24.27 18.19
N ARG A 7 12.76 -23.47 18.53
CA ARG A 7 11.55 -23.36 17.72
C ARG A 7 11.82 -22.41 16.54
N PRO A 8 11.27 -22.67 15.34
CA PRO A 8 11.37 -21.75 14.22
C PRO A 8 10.80 -20.38 14.60
N VAL A 9 11.53 -19.32 14.29
CA VAL A 9 11.06 -17.93 14.42
C VAL A 9 10.60 -17.47 13.04
N HIS A 10 9.36 -17.01 12.93
CA HIS A 10 8.82 -16.43 11.70
C HIS A 10 8.71 -14.91 11.87
N ALA A 11 9.03 -14.17 10.81
CA ALA A 11 8.84 -12.72 10.74
C ALA A 11 7.98 -12.37 9.51
N LEU A 12 7.02 -11.46 9.69
CA LEU A 12 6.25 -10.87 8.60
C LEU A 12 6.84 -9.49 8.28
N VAL A 13 7.18 -9.27 7.03
CA VAL A 13 7.65 -7.97 6.53
C VAL A 13 6.62 -7.44 5.56
N ASP A 14 6.02 -6.29 5.89
CA ASP A 14 5.01 -5.62 5.08
C ASP A 14 5.38 -4.15 4.90
N CYS A 15 5.26 -3.66 3.66
CA CYS A 15 5.59 -2.28 3.31
C CYS A 15 4.34 -1.40 3.34
N ASN A 16 4.38 -0.35 4.19
CA ASN A 16 3.31 0.64 4.27
C ASN A 16 3.03 1.27 2.90
N ASN A 17 1.81 1.10 2.39
CA ASN A 17 1.32 1.71 1.15
C ASN A 17 2.29 1.52 -0.04
N PHE A 18 2.85 0.30 -0.20
CA PHE A 18 4.03 0.03 -1.02
C PHE A 18 4.06 0.74 -2.37
N TYR A 19 3.13 0.46 -3.30
CA TYR A 19 3.16 1.09 -4.62
C TYR A 19 3.01 2.61 -4.57
N ALA A 20 2.15 3.15 -3.69
CA ALA A 20 2.01 4.60 -3.56
C ALA A 20 3.31 5.28 -3.05
N ASN A 21 4.09 4.60 -2.20
CA ASN A 21 5.38 5.08 -1.74
C ASN A 21 6.49 4.91 -2.78
N CYS A 22 6.47 3.83 -3.57
CA CYS A 22 7.38 3.66 -4.71
C CYS A 22 7.20 4.79 -5.73
N GLU A 23 5.94 5.14 -6.07
CA GLU A 23 5.68 6.28 -6.94
C GLU A 23 6.25 7.58 -6.37
N ARG A 24 6.03 7.87 -5.08
CA ARG A 24 6.58 9.07 -4.41
C ARG A 24 8.10 9.13 -4.37
N LEU A 25 8.79 8.00 -4.38
CA LEU A 25 10.25 7.95 -4.46
C LEU A 25 10.76 8.55 -5.77
N PHE A 26 10.10 8.21 -6.88
CA PHE A 26 10.46 8.67 -8.23
C PHE A 26 9.72 9.94 -8.67
N ARG A 27 8.64 10.31 -7.96
CA ARG A 27 7.83 11.52 -8.17
C ARG A 27 7.73 12.33 -6.88
N PRO A 28 8.76 13.12 -6.54
CA PRO A 28 8.78 13.92 -5.32
C PRO A 28 7.62 14.92 -5.20
N ASP A 29 7.04 15.34 -6.33
CA ASP A 29 5.86 16.20 -6.40
C ASP A 29 4.58 15.55 -5.82
N LEU A 30 4.58 14.23 -5.62
CA LEU A 30 3.46 13.49 -5.03
C LEU A 30 3.55 13.33 -3.50
N ARG A 31 4.63 13.81 -2.85
CA ARG A 31 4.88 13.57 -1.42
C ARG A 31 3.73 14.01 -0.51
N ASN A 32 3.11 15.15 -0.80
CA ASN A 32 2.02 15.73 -0.02
C ASN A 32 0.67 15.65 -0.74
N ARG A 33 0.53 14.75 -1.71
CA ARG A 33 -0.69 14.58 -2.50
C ARG A 33 -1.33 13.24 -2.18
N PRO A 34 -2.66 13.14 -2.14
CA PRO A 34 -3.34 11.85 -2.16
C PRO A 34 -2.96 11.09 -3.44
N VAL A 35 -2.40 9.90 -3.27
CA VAL A 35 -2.04 8.98 -4.35
C VAL A 35 -2.86 7.70 -4.24
N ILE A 36 -3.41 7.27 -5.38
CA ILE A 36 -3.93 5.92 -5.61
C ILE A 36 -3.17 5.31 -6.78
N VAL A 37 -2.99 3.99 -6.75
CA VAL A 37 -2.42 3.22 -7.86
C VAL A 37 -3.52 2.31 -8.36
N LEU A 38 -3.76 2.34 -9.67
CA LEU A 38 -4.78 1.54 -10.33
C LEU A 38 -4.16 0.26 -10.90
N SER A 39 -4.98 -0.78 -11.06
CA SER A 39 -4.61 -1.92 -11.90
C SER A 39 -4.52 -1.51 -13.37
N ASN A 40 -3.95 -2.38 -14.21
CA ASN A 40 -3.89 -2.20 -15.66
C ASN A 40 -5.25 -1.79 -16.25
N ASN A 41 -5.22 -0.90 -17.26
CA ASN A 41 -6.40 -0.41 -18.01
C ASN A 41 -7.43 0.40 -17.16
N ASP A 42 -6.98 1.34 -16.32
CA ASP A 42 -7.80 2.23 -15.47
C ASP A 42 -8.81 1.52 -14.55
N GLY A 43 -8.42 0.34 -14.05
CA GLY A 43 -9.28 -0.54 -13.26
C GLY A 43 -9.45 -0.13 -11.79
N CYS A 44 -9.35 -1.11 -10.90
CA CYS A 44 -9.60 -0.91 -9.48
C CYS A 44 -8.37 -0.38 -8.73
N VAL A 45 -8.61 0.28 -7.59
CA VAL A 45 -7.55 0.74 -6.68
C VAL A 45 -6.81 -0.47 -6.09
N VAL A 46 -5.53 -0.62 -6.43
CA VAL A 46 -4.65 -1.69 -5.93
C VAL A 46 -3.64 -1.20 -4.88
N ALA A 47 -3.43 0.10 -4.75
CA ALA A 47 -2.75 0.69 -3.60
C ALA A 47 -3.24 2.12 -3.37
N ARG A 48 -3.08 2.60 -2.13
CA ARG A 48 -3.49 3.95 -1.74
C ARG A 48 -2.59 4.48 -0.63
N SER A 49 -2.23 5.74 -0.76
CA SER A 49 -1.55 6.53 0.27
C SER A 49 -2.43 6.71 1.51
N GLN A 50 -1.83 7.16 2.63
CA GLN A 50 -2.57 7.37 3.87
C GLN A 50 -3.59 8.51 3.73
N GLU A 51 -3.23 9.54 2.96
CA GLU A 51 -4.06 10.69 2.65
C GLU A 51 -5.27 10.27 1.80
N ALA A 52 -5.07 9.39 0.81
CA ALA A 52 -6.18 8.82 0.04
C ALA A 52 -7.12 7.95 0.90
N LYS A 53 -6.59 7.21 1.89
CA LYS A 53 -7.43 6.50 2.88
C LYS A 53 -8.25 7.46 3.73
N ALA A 54 -7.65 8.56 4.18
CA ALA A 54 -8.33 9.57 4.99
C ALA A 54 -9.48 10.25 4.22
N LEU A 55 -9.39 10.32 2.89
CA LEU A 55 -10.47 10.77 2.01
C LEU A 55 -11.58 9.73 1.77
N GLY A 56 -11.49 8.55 2.41
CA GLY A 56 -12.51 7.50 2.29
C GLY A 56 -12.40 6.64 1.03
N ILE A 57 -11.35 6.78 0.22
CA ILE A 57 -11.16 5.98 -0.99
C ILE A 57 -10.82 4.55 -0.61
N GLY A 58 -11.69 3.59 -0.91
CA GLY A 58 -11.54 2.16 -0.60
C GLY A 58 -10.40 1.45 -1.34
N MET A 59 -10.07 0.22 -0.90
CA MET A 59 -9.29 -0.74 -1.72
C MET A 59 -10.23 -1.47 -2.66
N ALA A 60 -9.70 -1.92 -3.81
CA ALA A 60 -10.42 -2.72 -4.81
C ALA A 60 -11.68 -2.05 -5.38
N VAL A 61 -11.90 -0.76 -5.09
CA VAL A 61 -12.97 0.02 -5.69
C VAL A 61 -12.57 0.41 -7.12
N PRO A 62 -13.47 0.32 -8.10
CA PRO A 62 -13.22 0.85 -9.44
C PRO A 62 -12.99 2.36 -9.41
N ALA A 63 -12.02 2.86 -10.18
CA ALA A 63 -11.68 4.29 -10.19
C ALA A 63 -12.89 5.18 -10.51
N TYR A 64 -13.77 4.75 -11.42
CA TYR A 64 -14.96 5.51 -11.83
C TYR A 64 -16.01 5.69 -10.72
N GLN A 65 -15.91 4.96 -9.60
CA GLN A 65 -16.82 5.11 -8.46
C GLN A 65 -16.32 6.12 -7.42
N ILE A 66 -15.07 6.58 -7.55
CA ILE A 66 -14.48 7.58 -6.68
C ILE A 66 -14.97 8.97 -7.12
N ARG A 67 -15.49 9.77 -6.19
CA ARG A 67 -16.09 11.09 -6.43
C ARG A 67 -15.19 12.21 -5.91
#